data_AF-A0A537W3Q8-F1
#
_entry.id   AF-A0A537W3Q8-F1
#
_cell.length_a   1.000
_cell.length_b   1.000
_cell.length_c   1.000
_cell.angle_alpha   90.00
_cell.angle_beta   90.00
_cell.angle_gamma   90.00
#
_symmetry.space_group_name_H-M   'P 1'
#
loop_
_entity.id
_entity.type
_entity.pdbx_description
1 polymer ?
#
loop_
_entity_poly.entity_id
_entity_poly.type
_entity_poly.pdbx_seq_one_letter_code
_entity_poly.pdbx_strand_id
1 'polypeptide(L)' 'MRKLDKSGDWLPDGLEYHVAFGTNGNVRVSEIWDSKEQFDAFGKRLMPLLEESGIELSGPPELIEIHNIEKR' A
#
# COMPACT_ATOMS: atom_id res chain seq x y z
N MET A 1 9.71 1.12 -3.16
CA MET A 1 9.16 2.49 -3.11
C MET A 1 9.81 3.48 -4.07
N ARG A 2 11.15 3.59 -4.17
CA ARG A 2 11.82 4.61 -5.04
C ARG A 2 11.58 4.48 -6.56
N LYS A 3 11.04 3.34 -7.05
CA LYS A 3 10.63 3.17 -8.46
C LYS A 3 9.21 3.71 -8.75
N LEU A 4 8.30 3.68 -7.77
CA LEU A 4 6.92 4.17 -7.88
C LEU A 4 6.84 5.71 -7.85
N ASP A 5 7.76 6.33 -7.12
CA ASP A 5 7.91 7.80 -7.06
C ASP A 5 8.28 8.43 -8.42
N LYS A 6 9.02 7.70 -9.26
CA LYS A 6 9.48 8.20 -10.57
C LYS A 6 8.43 8.17 -11.68
N SER A 7 7.32 7.46 -11.50
CA SER A 7 6.25 7.41 -12.51
C SER A 7 5.23 8.57 -12.36
N GLY A 8 5.33 9.40 -11.32
CA GLY A 8 4.38 10.49 -11.07
C GLY A 8 2.96 10.02 -10.68
N ASP A 9 2.79 8.71 -10.45
CA ASP A 9 1.51 8.02 -10.22
C ASP A 9 1.31 7.68 -8.72
N TRP A 10 2.03 8.38 -7.84
CA TRP A 10 1.97 8.10 -6.41
C TRP A 10 0.82 8.87 -5.74
N LEU A 11 -0.33 8.20 -5.77
CA LEU A 11 -1.48 8.16 -4.85
C LEU A 11 -2.60 7.52 -5.69
N PRO A 12 -2.63 6.18 -5.82
CA PRO A 12 -3.65 5.49 -6.59
C PRO A 12 -5.06 5.91 -6.17
N ASP A 13 -5.99 5.87 -7.13
CA ASP A 13 -7.38 6.21 -6.87
C ASP A 13 -7.93 5.45 -5.65
N GLY A 14 -8.52 6.20 -4.73
CA GLY A 14 -9.05 5.67 -3.46
C GLY A 14 -8.06 5.49 -2.32
N LEU A 15 -6.75 5.74 -2.50
CA LEU A 15 -5.79 5.70 -1.39
C LEU A 15 -5.84 7.02 -0.60
N GLU A 16 -6.46 6.99 0.58
CA GLU A 16 -6.59 8.17 1.43
C GLU A 16 -5.33 8.42 2.27
N TYR A 17 -4.70 7.34 2.76
CA TYR A 17 -3.54 7.45 3.63
C TYR A 17 -2.58 6.29 3.41
N HIS A 18 -1.29 6.58 3.29
CA HIS A 18 -0.22 5.60 3.23
C HIS A 18 0.80 5.88 4.31
N VAL A 19 1.08 4.88 5.14
CA VAL A 19 2.15 4.95 6.12
C VAL A 19 3.00 3.69 6.06
N ALA A 20 4.32 3.89 6.06
CA ALA A 20 5.29 2.81 6.13
C ALA A 20 6.20 3.05 7.34
N PHE A 21 6.32 2.04 8.20
CA PHE A 21 7.15 2.10 9.40
C PHE A 21 7.87 0.77 9.61
N GLY A 22 9.01 0.80 10.28
CA GLY A 22 9.80 -0.40 10.55
C GLY A 22 11.30 -0.12 10.59
N THR A 23 12.07 -1.20 10.59
CA THR A 23 13.53 -1.19 10.65
C THR A 23 14.13 -1.70 9.35
N ASN A 24 15.43 -1.49 9.10
CA ASN A 24 16.09 -1.92 7.87
C ASN A 24 15.78 -3.39 7.51
N GLY A 25 15.03 -3.58 6.42
CA GLY A 25 14.64 -4.89 5.88
C GLY A 25 13.32 -5.46 6.39
N ASN A 26 12.68 -4.83 7.38
CA ASN A 26 11.36 -5.23 7.87
C ASN A 26 10.46 -4.00 7.98
N VAL A 27 9.63 -3.80 6.96
CA VAL A 27 8.72 -2.66 6.84
C VAL A 27 7.30 -3.17 6.91
N ARG A 28 6.50 -2.56 7.78
CA ARG A 28 5.05 -2.67 7.75
C ARG A 28 4.49 -1.47 7.02
N VAL A 29 3.67 -1.75 6.01
CA VAL A 29 2.89 -0.75 5.29
C VAL A 29 1.45 -0.85 5.79
N SER A 30 0.82 0.29 6.05
CA SER A 30 -0.58 0.38 6.45
C SER A 30 -1.23 1.50 5.67
N GLU A 31 -2.42 1.22 5.16
CA GLU A 31 -3.08 2.08 4.19
C GLU A 31 -4.58 2.18 4.51
N ILE A 32 -5.14 3.36 4.24
CA ILE A 32 -6.58 3.62 4.31
C ILE A 32 -7.07 3.78 2.88
N TRP A 33 -8.12 3.04 2.55
CA TRP A 33 -8.70 3.01 1.22
C TRP A 33 -10.19 3.35 1.27
N ASP A 34 -10.67 4.08 0.28
CA ASP A 34 -12.09 4.40 0.08
C ASP A 34 -12.93 3.12 -0.17
N SER A 35 -12.36 2.14 -0.88
CA SER A 35 -13.02 0.88 -1.19
C SER A 35 -12.04 -0.29 -1.33
N LYS A 36 -12.54 -1.51 -1.08
CA LYS A 36 -11.78 -2.74 -1.28
C LYS A 36 -11.43 -2.96 -2.76
N GLU A 37 -12.34 -2.61 -3.66
CA GLU A 37 -12.16 -2.75 -5.10
C GLU A 37 -11.01 -1.88 -5.62
N GLN A 38 -10.87 -0.66 -5.10
CA GLN A 38 -9.74 0.22 -5.43
C GLN A 38 -8.42 -0.33 -4.90
N PHE A 39 -8.40 -0.87 -3.68
CA PHE A 39 -7.24 -1.61 -3.15
C PHE A 39 -6.86 -2.80 -4.04
N ASP A 40 -7.83 -3.64 -4.41
CA ASP A 40 -7.60 -4.82 -5.24
C ASP A 40 -7.11 -4.46 -6.65
N ALA A 41 -7.63 -3.35 -7.22
CA ALA A 41 -7.18 -2.83 -8.50
C ALA A 41 -5.73 -2.33 -8.45
N PHE A 42 -5.35 -1.65 -7.37
CA PHE A 42 -3.97 -1.22 -7.15
C PHE A 42 -3.04 -2.43 -6.91
N GLY A 43 -3.47 -3.41 -6.14
CA GLY A 43 -2.71 -4.64 -5.86
C GLY A 43 -2.27 -5.37 -7.14
N LYS A 44 -3.13 -5.42 -8.17
CA LYS A 44 -2.78 -6.01 -9.48
C LYS A 44 -1.61 -5.31 -10.17
N ARG A 45 -1.42 -4.00 -9.94
CA ARG A 45 -0.28 -3.22 -10.47
C ARG A 45 0.93 -3.29 -9.54
N LEU A 46 0.71 -3.31 -8.23
CA LEU A 46 1.76 -3.27 -7.22
C LEU A 46 2.52 -4.59 -7.12
N MET A 47 1.83 -5.73 -7.14
CA MET A 47 2.44 -7.05 -6.91
C MET A 47 3.61 -7.35 -7.87
N PRO A 48 3.50 -7.14 -9.20
CA PRO A 48 4.64 -7.31 -10.11
C PRO A 48 5.83 -6.41 -9.77
N LEU A 49 5.58 -5.15 -9.37
CA LEU A 49 6.64 -4.20 -9.04
C LEU A 49 7.41 -4.58 -7.77
N LEU A 50 6.71 -5.20 -6.81
CA LEU A 50 7.33 -5.75 -5.60
C LEU A 50 8.22 -6.95 -5.95
N GLU A 51 7.72 -7.86 -6.79
CA GLU A 51 8.47 -9.03 -7.27
C GLU A 51 9.73 -8.60 -8.04
N GLU A 52 9.62 -7.67 -8.99
CA GLU A 52 10.75 -7.10 -9.74
C GLU A 52 11.76 -6.35 -8.84
N SER A 53 11.34 -5.94 -7.65
CA SER A 53 12.19 -5.26 -6.68
C SER A 53 12.78 -6.21 -5.62
N GLY A 54 12.48 -7.51 -5.70
CA GLY A 54 12.91 -8.51 -4.72
C GLY A 54 12.32 -8.30 -3.33
N ILE A 55 11.14 -7.67 -3.25
CA ILE A 55 10.44 -7.45 -1.99
C ILE A 55 9.52 -8.65 -1.74
N GLU A 56 9.80 -9.39 -0.68
CA GLU A 56 8.94 -10.49 -0.23
C GLU A 56 7.92 -9.99 0.78
N LEU A 57 6.64 -10.32 0.55
CA LEU A 57 5.59 -10.07 1.52
C LEU A 57 5.61 -11.18 2.57
N SER A 58 5.48 -10.81 3.85
CA SER A 58 5.39 -11.77 4.95
C SER A 58 4.11 -12.63 4.93
N GLY A 59 3.14 -12.25 4.10
CA GLY A 59 1.84 -12.91 3.96
C GLY A 59 0.85 -12.04 3.19
N PRO A 60 -0.40 -12.49 3.02
CA PRO A 60 -1.46 -11.66 2.46
C PRO A 60 -1.71 -10.43 3.36
N PRO A 61 -2.17 -9.32 2.76
CA PRO A 61 -2.55 -8.12 3.51
C PRO A 61 -3.74 -8.42 4.44
N GLU A 62 -3.70 -7.84 5.64
CA GLU A 62 -4.83 -7.83 6.55
C GLU A 62 -5.84 -6.76 6.10
N LEU A 63 -7.11 -7.14 5.94
CA LEU A 63 -8.19 -6.24 5.55
C LEU A 63 -9.12 -6.03 6.73
N ILE A 64 -9.22 -4.78 7.18
CA ILE A 64 -10.03 -4.38 8.34
C ILE A 64 -10.96 -3.26 7.89
N GLU A 65 -12.25 -3.36 8.23
CA GLU A 65 -13.21 -2.29 8.00
C GLU A 65 -12.96 -1.12 8.95
N ILE A 66 -13.00 0.10 8.41
CA ILE A 66 -12.86 1.31 9.20
C ILE A 66 -14.25 1.79 9.62
N HIS A 67 -14.47 1.92 10.93
CA HIS A 67 -15.74 2.40 11.46
C HIS A 67 -15.77 3.91 11.72
N ASN A 68 -14.61 4.53 12.00
CA ASN A 68 -14.49 5.98 12.17
C ASN A 68 -13.06 6.44 11.90
N ILE A 69 -12.89 7.70 11.46
CA ILE A 69 -11.58 8.33 11.24
C ILE A 69 -11.56 9.70 11.92
N GLU A 70 -10.69 9.85 12.92
CA GLU A 70 -10.44 11.13 13.61
C GLU A 70 -9.04 11.64 13.21
N LYS A 71 -8.95 12.86 12.69
CA LYS A 71 -7.69 13.50 12.26
C LYS A 71 -7.43 14.76 13.10
N ARG A 72 -6.16 15.06 13.40
CA ARG A 72 -5.75 16.24 14.20
C ARG A 72 -5.91 17.55 13.42
#